data_AF-A0A1F5CSA6-F1
#
_entry.id   AF-A0A1F5CSA6-F1
#
_cell.length_a   1.000
_cell.length_b   1.000
_cell.length_c   1.000
_cell.angle_alpha   90.00
_cell.angle_beta   90.00
_cell.angle_gamma   90.00
#
_symmetry.space_group_name_H-M   'P 1'
#
loop_
_entity.id
_entity.type
_entity.pdbx_description
1 polymer ?
#
loop_
_entity_poly.entity_id
_entity_poly.type
_entity_poly.pdbx_seq_one_letter_code
_entity_poly.pdbx_strand_id
1 'polypeptide(L)'
;MKLWQSLYVMTWIVFIEFLLVLVYRGSSVLIYSHSILGVAIVGLAFYNFSGLRNTRIAGRVKRTAQACFYLSIVLAVLGVPLLLGVGSESVIPLINMSIYRLMLVIHLVIALAVITQAAAVAIAHDMWEDREFAEETEPGSVPPMPKP
;
A
#
# COMPACT_ATOMS: atom_id res chain seq x y z
N MET A 1 15.60 -5.59 10.01
CA MET A 1 15.70 -5.23 8.58
C MET A 1 16.07 -3.75 8.50
N LYS A 2 16.88 -3.31 7.54
CA LYS A 2 17.12 -1.86 7.35
C LYS A 2 15.82 -1.20 6.90
N LEU A 3 15.64 0.09 7.21
CA LEU A 3 14.38 0.80 6.91
C LEU A 3 14.06 0.77 5.41
N TRP A 4 15.00 1.11 4.54
CA TRP A 4 14.81 1.09 3.09
C TRP A 4 14.35 -0.29 2.57
N GLN A 5 14.95 -1.38 3.08
CA GLN A 5 14.57 -2.75 2.70
C GLN A 5 13.12 -3.01 3.06
N SER A 6 12.71 -2.59 4.26
CA SER A 6 11.35 -2.76 4.77
C SER A 6 10.31 -1.97 3.96
N LEU A 7 10.68 -0.79 3.47
CA LEU A 7 9.83 0.03 2.60
C LEU A 7 9.57 -0.67 1.25
N TYR A 8 10.62 -1.18 0.60
CA TYR A 8 10.47 -1.93 -0.65
C TYR A 8 9.77 -3.28 -0.47
N VAL A 9 10.07 -4.00 0.61
CA VAL A 9 9.38 -5.26 0.96
C VAL A 9 7.88 -5.03 1.10
N MET A 10 7.45 -3.91 1.70
CA MET A 10 6.03 -3.59 1.79
C MET A 10 5.38 -3.45 0.42
N THR A 11 6.01 -2.73 -0.52
CA THR A 11 5.50 -2.59 -1.89
C THR A 11 5.31 -3.95 -2.56
N TRP A 12 6.30 -4.83 -2.45
CA TRP A 12 6.23 -6.18 -3.05
C TRP A 12 5.21 -7.08 -2.38
N ILE A 13 5.10 -7.06 -1.05
CA ILE A 13 4.11 -7.88 -0.34
C ILE A 13 2.69 -7.44 -0.69
N VAL A 14 2.40 -6.14 -0.72
CA VAL A 14 1.07 -5.63 -1.14
C VAL A 14 0.79 -5.99 -2.60
N PHE A 15 1.79 -5.93 -3.48
CA PHE A 15 1.65 -6.38 -4.87
C PHE A 15 1.30 -7.87 -4.96
N ILE A 16 2.01 -8.73 -4.23
CA ILE A 16 1.73 -10.17 -4.19
C ILE A 16 0.32 -10.42 -3.63
N GLU A 17 -0.08 -9.72 -2.58
CA GLU A 17 -1.41 -9.82 -2.00
C GLU A 17 -2.50 -9.48 -3.04
N PHE A 18 -2.28 -8.46 -3.87
CA PHE A 18 -3.15 -8.10 -4.98
C PHE A 18 -3.21 -9.23 -6.03
N LEU A 19 -2.07 -9.81 -6.41
CA LEU A 19 -2.02 -10.92 -7.36
C LEU A 19 -2.74 -12.17 -6.84
N LEU A 20 -2.67 -12.47 -5.54
CA LEU A 20 -3.36 -13.61 -4.93
C LEU A 20 -4.87 -13.57 -5.17
N VAL A 21 -5.48 -12.38 -5.11
CA VAL A 21 -6.91 -12.21 -5.38
C VAL A 21 -7.21 -12.33 -6.87
N LEU A 22 -6.34 -11.85 -7.77
CA LEU A 22 -6.54 -11.99 -9.22
C LEU A 22 -6.53 -13.45 -9.68
N VAL A 23 -5.76 -14.32 -9.02
CA VAL A 23 -5.70 -15.75 -9.34
C VAL A 23 -6.67 -16.59 -8.51
N TYR A 24 -7.47 -15.96 -7.65
CA TYR A 24 -8.45 -16.65 -6.81
C TYR A 24 -9.51 -17.35 -7.66
N ARG A 25 -9.68 -18.66 -7.45
CA ARG A 25 -10.69 -19.50 -8.10
C ARG A 25 -11.50 -20.30 -7.10
N GLY A 26 -11.91 -19.66 -6.00
CA GLY A 26 -12.65 -20.34 -4.92
C GLY A 26 -11.78 -21.08 -3.89
N SER A 27 -10.45 -21.00 -3.99
CA SER A 27 -9.53 -21.72 -3.09
C SER A 27 -9.53 -21.11 -1.68
N SER A 28 -9.96 -21.90 -0.69
CA SER A 28 -9.95 -21.51 0.73
C SER A 28 -8.53 -21.20 1.24
N VAL A 29 -7.52 -21.90 0.73
CA VAL A 29 -6.11 -21.64 1.07
C VAL A 29 -5.71 -20.23 0.64
N LEU A 30 -6.03 -19.83 -0.60
CA LEU A 30 -5.65 -18.52 -1.11
C LEU A 30 -6.33 -17.38 -0.35
N ILE A 31 -7.62 -17.52 -0.01
CA ILE A 31 -8.33 -16.46 0.74
C ILE A 31 -7.78 -16.32 2.16
N TYR A 32 -7.47 -17.41 2.85
CA TYR A 32 -6.86 -17.33 4.19
C TYR A 32 -5.42 -16.80 4.13
N SER A 33 -4.63 -17.20 3.13
CA SER A 33 -3.30 -16.62 2.90
C SER A 33 -3.38 -15.11 2.65
N HIS A 34 -4.34 -14.67 1.83
CA HIS A 34 -4.60 -13.25 1.60
C HIS A 34 -4.97 -12.53 2.91
N SER A 35 -5.90 -13.06 3.71
CA SER A 35 -6.26 -12.45 4.99
C SER A 35 -5.10 -12.36 5.99
N ILE A 36 -4.26 -13.40 6.08
CA ILE A 36 -3.08 -13.40 6.96
C ILE A 36 -2.06 -12.36 6.48
N LEU A 37 -1.82 -12.28 5.17
CA LEU A 37 -0.92 -11.28 4.60
C LEU A 37 -1.43 -9.85 4.84
N GLY A 38 -2.74 -9.61 4.75
CA GLY A 38 -3.33 -8.31 5.05
C GLY A 38 -3.04 -7.85 6.48
N VAL A 39 -3.11 -8.75 7.46
CA VAL A 39 -2.72 -8.43 8.85
C VAL A 39 -1.22 -8.15 8.96
N ALA A 40 -0.38 -8.94 8.28
CA ALA A 40 1.07 -8.72 8.26
C ALA A 40 1.44 -7.36 7.65
N ILE A 41 0.72 -6.92 6.61
CA ILE A 41 0.91 -5.61 5.98
C ILE A 41 0.60 -4.47 6.94
N VAL A 42 -0.43 -4.58 7.80
CA VAL A 42 -0.69 -3.57 8.84
C VAL A 42 0.49 -3.44 9.79
N GLY A 43 1.05 -4.57 10.24
CA GLY A 43 2.24 -4.58 11.10
C GLY A 43 3.46 -3.98 10.41
N LEU A 44 3.68 -4.30 9.14
CA LEU A 44 4.79 -3.76 8.35
C LEU A 44 4.63 -2.26 8.07
N ALA A 45 3.41 -1.80 7.78
CA ALA A 45 3.08 -0.40 7.60
C ALA A 45 3.34 0.41 8.87
N PHE A 46 2.95 -0.13 10.04
CA PHE A 46 3.27 0.46 11.33
C PHE A 46 4.77 0.55 11.58
N TYR A 47 5.52 -0.53 11.30
CA TYR A 47 6.97 -0.56 11.43
C TYR A 47 7.64 0.48 10.54
N ASN A 48 7.24 0.57 9.27
CA ASN A 48 7.75 1.53 8.30
C ASN A 48 7.45 2.97 8.71
N PHE A 49 6.21 3.28 9.10
CA PHE A 49 5.83 4.60 9.60
C PHE A 49 6.63 4.98 10.86
N SER A 50 6.77 4.03 11.80
CA SER A 50 7.53 4.23 13.04
C SER A 50 9.03 4.44 12.80
N GLY A 51 9.61 3.77 11.81
CA GLY A 51 10.99 4.01 11.39
C GLY A 51 11.14 5.40 10.78
N LEU A 52 10.31 5.73 9.80
CA LEU A 52 10.36 7.01 9.08
C LEU A 52 10.17 8.22 9.99
N ARG A 53 9.25 8.17 10.95
CA ARG A 53 9.02 9.31 11.87
C ARG A 53 10.27 9.67 12.69
N ASN A 54 11.15 8.69 12.94
CA ASN A 54 12.39 8.84 13.68
C ASN A 54 13.56 9.36 12.83
N THR A 55 13.37 9.55 11.52
CA THR A 55 14.39 10.10 10.61
C THR A 55 14.26 11.62 10.46
N ARG A 56 15.20 12.25 9.74
CA ARG A 56 15.14 13.67 9.36
C ARG A 56 14.50 13.92 7.99
N ILE A 57 13.89 12.89 7.37
CA ILE A 57 13.23 13.01 6.08
C ILE A 57 12.10 14.06 6.11
N ALA A 58 11.79 14.62 4.94
CA ALA A 58 10.73 15.60 4.77
C ALA A 58 9.39 15.12 5.37
N GLY A 59 8.72 16.02 6.09
CA GLY A 59 7.46 15.70 6.79
C GLY A 59 6.34 15.20 5.88
N ARG A 60 6.36 15.54 4.58
CA ARG A 60 5.40 15.03 3.58
C ARG A 60 5.52 13.50 3.43
N VAL A 61 6.73 12.95 3.43
CA VAL A 61 6.96 11.50 3.34
C VAL A 61 6.41 10.80 4.59
N LYS A 62 6.66 11.37 5.78
CA LYS A 62 6.12 10.87 7.05
C LYS A 62 4.58 10.83 7.07
N ARG A 63 3.93 11.90 6.60
CA ARG A 63 2.46 11.95 6.49
C ARG A 63 1.91 10.94 5.47
N THR A 64 2.63 10.71 4.37
CA THR A 64 2.25 9.71 3.37
C THR A 64 2.38 8.29 3.95
N ALA A 65 3.45 8.00 4.69
CA ALA A 65 3.60 6.74 5.41
C ALA A 65 2.52 6.54 6.50
N GLN A 66 2.15 7.62 7.21
CA GLN A 66 1.06 7.59 8.18
C GLN A 66 -0.29 7.29 7.52
N ALA A 67 -0.59 7.95 6.41
CA ALA A 67 -1.81 7.70 5.64
C ALA A 67 -1.84 6.25 5.13
N CYS A 68 -0.72 5.74 4.61
CA CYS A 68 -0.58 4.35 4.19
C CYS A 68 -0.85 3.37 5.32
N PHE A 69 -0.32 3.63 6.52
CA PHE A 69 -0.62 2.85 7.73
C PHE A 69 -2.11 2.87 8.09
N TYR A 70 -2.75 4.05 8.13
CA TYR A 70 -4.19 4.12 8.44
C TYR A 70 -5.05 3.45 7.37
N LEU A 71 -4.72 3.60 6.08
CA LEU A 71 -5.44 2.91 5.01
C LEU A 71 -5.26 1.39 5.09
N SER A 72 -4.10 0.89 5.51
CA SER A 72 -3.90 -0.56 5.74
C SER A 72 -4.80 -1.09 6.86
N ILE A 73 -5.03 -0.32 7.92
CA ILE A 73 -5.97 -0.68 8.98
C ILE A 73 -7.40 -0.71 8.43
N VAL A 74 -7.78 0.31 7.66
CA VAL A 74 -9.11 0.36 7.04
C VAL A 74 -9.32 -0.84 6.12
N LEU A 75 -8.32 -1.25 5.34
CA LEU A 75 -8.37 -2.46 4.52
C LEU A 75 -8.60 -3.71 5.36
N ALA A 76 -7.80 -3.90 6.42
CA ALA A 76 -7.93 -5.07 7.28
C ALA A 76 -9.33 -5.13 7.92
N VAL A 77 -9.83 -4.00 8.43
CA VAL A 77 -11.17 -3.90 9.03
C VAL A 77 -12.27 -4.18 8.00
N LEU A 78 -12.17 -3.61 6.79
CA LEU A 78 -13.13 -3.85 5.70
C LEU A 78 -13.05 -5.29 5.14
N GLY A 79 -11.87 -5.91 5.22
CA GLY A 79 -11.63 -7.29 4.79
C GLY A 79 -12.38 -8.32 5.65
N VAL A 80 -12.62 -8.05 6.93
CA VAL A 80 -13.34 -8.95 7.84
C VAL A 80 -14.78 -9.24 7.37
N PRO A 81 -15.66 -8.24 7.16
CA PRO A 81 -17.01 -8.52 6.66
C PRO A 81 -17.01 -9.12 5.24
N LEU A 82 -16.02 -8.79 4.41
CA LEU A 82 -15.84 -9.43 3.09
C LEU A 82 -15.50 -10.92 3.22
N LEU A 83 -14.62 -11.30 4.15
CA LEU A 83 -14.27 -12.70 4.42
C LEU A 83 -15.49 -13.50 4.90
N LEU A 84 -16.37 -12.87 5.67
CA LEU A 84 -17.61 -13.47 6.19
C LEU A 84 -18.78 -13.44 5.19
N GLY A 85 -18.60 -12.87 3.98
CA GLY A 85 -19.64 -12.79 2.96
C GLY A 85 -20.81 -11.85 3.31
N VAL A 86 -20.58 -10.88 4.20
CA VAL A 86 -21.61 -9.95 4.68
C VAL A 86 -22.19 -9.13 3.51
N GLY A 87 -23.51 -9.06 3.46
CA GLY A 87 -24.23 -8.25 2.45
C GLY A 87 -24.21 -8.83 1.04
N SER A 88 -23.91 -10.12 0.88
CA SER A 88 -23.95 -10.83 -0.40
C SER A 88 -25.35 -10.90 -1.00
N GLU A 89 -26.37 -11.12 -0.15
CA GLU A 89 -27.79 -11.18 -0.52
C GLU A 89 -28.50 -9.82 -0.48
N SER A 90 -27.89 -8.81 0.15
CA SER A 90 -28.47 -7.48 0.30
C SER A 90 -28.16 -6.60 -0.90
N VAL A 91 -29.15 -6.39 -1.77
CA VAL A 91 -29.02 -5.56 -2.99
C VAL A 91 -29.44 -4.12 -2.72
N ILE A 92 -28.64 -3.17 -3.19
CA ILE A 92 -28.98 -1.75 -3.20
C ILE A 92 -29.85 -1.47 -4.44
N PRO A 93 -31.15 -1.16 -4.30
CA PRO A 93 -32.07 -1.11 -5.44
C PRO A 93 -31.69 -0.07 -6.50
N LEU A 94 -31.11 1.06 -6.09
CA LEU A 94 -30.78 2.17 -6.98
C LEU A 94 -29.69 1.83 -8.01
N ILE A 95 -28.74 0.97 -7.66
CA ILE A 95 -27.56 0.67 -8.49
C ILE A 95 -27.46 -0.81 -8.87
N ASN A 96 -28.46 -1.61 -8.47
CA ASN A 96 -28.54 -3.06 -8.71
C ASN A 96 -27.23 -3.81 -8.36
N MET A 97 -26.61 -3.43 -7.24
CA MET A 97 -25.35 -3.99 -6.74
C MET A 97 -25.53 -4.48 -5.31
N SER A 98 -24.98 -5.63 -4.96
CA SER A 98 -24.97 -6.08 -3.57
C SER A 98 -24.02 -5.25 -2.71
N ILE A 99 -24.35 -5.09 -1.43
CA ILE A 99 -23.49 -4.40 -0.46
C ILE A 99 -22.09 -5.04 -0.45
N TYR A 100 -22.02 -6.37 -0.55
CA TYR A 100 -20.76 -7.10 -0.72
C TYR A 100 -19.92 -6.60 -1.90
N ARG A 101 -20.52 -6.48 -3.08
CA ARG A 101 -19.81 -6.03 -4.30
C ARG A 101 -19.34 -4.58 -4.16
N LEU A 102 -20.15 -3.73 -3.54
CA LEU A 102 -19.77 -2.35 -3.27
C LEU A 102 -18.56 -2.28 -2.31
N MET A 103 -18.61 -3.02 -1.20
CA MET A 103 -17.50 -3.12 -0.26
C MET A 103 -16.23 -3.68 -0.93
N LEU A 104 -16.38 -4.67 -1.80
CA LEU A 104 -15.27 -5.27 -2.54
C LEU A 104 -14.59 -4.25 -3.46
N VAL A 105 -15.36 -3.42 -4.18
CA VAL A 105 -14.82 -2.34 -5.01
C VAL A 105 -14.08 -1.30 -4.16
N ILE A 106 -14.66 -0.89 -3.02
CA ILE A 106 -14.01 0.05 -2.10
C ILE A 106 -12.70 -0.54 -1.57
N HIS A 107 -12.70 -1.81 -1.17
CA HIS A 107 -11.52 -2.52 -0.70
C HIS A 107 -10.42 -2.54 -1.78
N LEU A 108 -10.78 -2.83 -3.04
CA LEU A 108 -9.84 -2.80 -4.16
C LEU A 108 -9.22 -1.40 -4.37
N VAL A 109 -10.03 -0.34 -4.36
CA VAL A 109 -9.55 1.04 -4.55
C VAL A 109 -8.59 1.45 -3.43
N ILE A 110 -8.90 1.09 -2.19
CA ILE A 110 -8.01 1.40 -1.05
C ILE A 110 -6.71 0.58 -1.16
N ALA A 111 -6.76 -0.68 -1.62
CA ALA A 111 -5.56 -1.51 -1.82
C ALA A 111 -4.62 -0.88 -2.86
N LEU A 112 -5.16 -0.35 -3.96
CA LEU A 112 -4.40 0.42 -4.95
C LEU A 112 -3.79 1.69 -4.35
N ALA A 113 -4.51 2.38 -3.47
CA ALA A 113 -3.97 3.54 -2.75
C ALA A 113 -2.81 3.15 -1.80
N VAL A 114 -2.89 1.98 -1.14
CA VAL A 114 -1.84 1.50 -0.24
C VAL A 114 -0.56 1.14 -1.01
N ILE A 115 -0.64 0.37 -2.10
CA ILE A 115 0.55 0.01 -2.88
C ILE A 115 1.23 1.23 -3.51
N THR A 116 0.45 2.18 -4.03
CA THR A 116 0.98 3.42 -4.62
C THR A 116 1.66 4.30 -3.57
N GLN A 117 1.07 4.43 -2.38
CA GLN A 117 1.70 5.17 -1.28
C GLN A 117 2.93 4.45 -0.72
N ALA A 118 2.92 3.12 -0.61
CA ALA A 118 4.08 2.33 -0.19
C ALA A 118 5.26 2.54 -1.15
N ALA A 119 5.01 2.44 -2.47
CA ALA A 119 6.02 2.69 -3.49
C ALA A 119 6.54 4.13 -3.44
N ALA A 120 5.65 5.13 -3.35
CA ALA A 120 6.02 6.53 -3.27
C ALA A 120 6.90 6.85 -2.04
N VAL A 121 6.57 6.25 -0.89
CA VAL A 121 7.35 6.41 0.34
C VAL A 121 8.71 5.73 0.24
N ALA A 122 8.77 4.52 -0.34
CA ALA A 122 10.02 3.79 -0.55
C ALA A 122 10.98 4.59 -1.45
N ILE A 123 10.51 5.04 -2.61
CA ILE A 123 11.28 5.83 -3.56
C ILE A 123 11.72 7.13 -2.89
N ALA A 124 10.80 7.91 -2.31
CA ALA A 124 11.14 9.19 -1.68
C ALA A 124 12.15 9.05 -0.51
N HIS A 125 12.15 7.91 0.18
CA HIS A 125 13.19 7.62 1.18
C HIS A 125 14.55 7.38 0.55
N ASP A 126 14.60 6.60 -0.53
CA ASP A 126 15.82 6.31 -1.30
C ASP A 126 16.46 7.61 -1.81
N MET A 127 15.67 8.44 -2.53
CA MET A 127 16.12 9.74 -3.06
C MET A 127 16.65 10.67 -1.95
N TRP A 128 16.08 10.56 -0.74
CA TRP A 128 16.52 11.33 0.42
C TRP A 128 17.82 10.78 1.03
N GLU A 129 17.98 9.47 1.15
CA GLU A 129 19.22 8.85 1.61
C GLU A 129 20.38 9.17 0.67
N ASP A 130 20.15 9.09 -0.63
CA ASP A 130 21.15 9.37 -1.68
C ASP A 130 21.37 10.85 -1.95
N ARG A 131 20.57 11.73 -1.31
CA ARG A 131 20.60 13.18 -1.51
C ARG A 131 20.47 13.57 -2.99
N GLU A 132 19.62 12.87 -3.73
CA GLU A 132 19.44 13.02 -5.18
C GLU A 132 19.14 14.47 -5.62
N PHE A 133 18.53 15.25 -4.72
CA PHE A 133 18.17 16.65 -4.95
C PHE A 133 19.01 17.67 -4.18
N ALA A 134 20.22 17.31 -3.73
CA ALA A 134 21.12 18.27 -3.10
C ALA A 134 21.73 19.27 -4.10
N GLU A 135 21.79 18.90 -5.38
CA GLU A 135 22.24 19.74 -6.48
C GLU A 135 21.04 20.07 -7.38
N GLU A 136 20.73 21.35 -7.51
CA GLU A 136 19.69 21.83 -8.42
C GLU A 136 20.28 22.11 -9.80
N THR A 137 19.46 21.93 -10.84
CA THR A 137 19.82 22.25 -12.22
C THR A 137 19.06 23.49 -12.65
N GLU A 138 19.65 24.26 -13.56
CA GLU A 138 18.98 25.46 -14.09
C GLU A 138 17.66 25.08 -14.79
N PRO A 139 16.59 25.88 -14.65
CA PRO A 139 15.32 25.61 -15.32
C PRO A 139 15.48 25.41 -16.83
N GLY A 140 15.00 24.27 -17.34
CA GLY A 140 15.09 23.92 -18.76
C GLY A 140 16.43 23.32 -19.20
N SER A 141 17.41 23.20 -18.29
CA SER A 141 18.65 22.47 -18.55
C SER A 141 18.49 20.98 -18.21
N VAL A 142 18.98 20.11 -19.10
CA VAL A 142 19.09 18.67 -18.84
C VAL A 142 20.58 18.36 -18.70
N PRO A 143 21.06 17.91 -17.53
CA PRO A 143 22.47 17.54 -17.37
C PRO A 143 22.88 16.46 -18.36
N PRO A 144 24.13 16.49 -18.87
CA PRO A 144 24.65 15.41 -19.67
C PRO A 144 24.64 14.11 -18.85
N MET A 145 24.33 12.99 -19.50
CA MET A 145 24.37 11.66 -18.86
C MET A 145 25.73 11.45 -18.17
N PRO A 146 25.75 10.92 -16.93
CA PRO A 146 27.00 10.57 -16.26
C PRO A 146 27.83 9.65 -17.14
N LYS A 147 29.13 9.92 -17.25
CA LYS A 147 30.03 9.01 -17.97
C LYS A 147 30.19 7.71 -17.16
N PRO A 148 30.23 6.54 -17.83
CA PRO A 148 30.44 5.26 -17.17
C PRO A 148 31.79 5.17 -16.45
#